data_AF-A0A914UDQ2-F1
#
_entry.id   AF-A0A914UDQ2-F1
#
_cell.length_a   1.000
_cell.length_b   1.000
_cell.length_c   1.000
_cell.angle_alpha   90.00
_cell.angle_beta   90.00
_cell.angle_gamma   90.00
#
_symmetry.space_group_name_H-M   'P 1'
#
loop_
_entity.id
_entity.type
_entity.pdbx_description
1 polymer ?
#
loop_
_entity_poly.entity_id
_entity_poly.type
_entity_poly.pdbx_seq_one_letter_code
_entity_poly.pdbx_strand_id
1 'polypeptide(L)'
;MTNYDALLTLTNLASVSDSFRKRIIKVNAVPKIEEYWYMSHIYNMTNHDHLRAVAAECLLNLLFLDEFYDETVASGTDRLKLWFLYCAEEDERLALVSSAGFAILTRDVKFNKGPTVLMGIANMIESDEKVASEIVANEMLRVLVAITKLKNDERVEGRKEALHALKAAEEKWNLIKPTHHQLYERLTKLSTLSE
;
A
#
# COMPACT_ATOMS: atom_id res chain seq x y z
N MET A 1 -0.32 -23.91 15.95
CA MET A 1 -1.11 -24.76 15.02
C MET A 1 -2.58 -24.34 15.01
N THR A 2 -3.33 -24.45 16.10
CA THR A 2 -4.80 -24.21 16.11
C THR A 2 -5.25 -22.87 15.51
N ASN A 3 -4.58 -21.76 15.81
CA ASN A 3 -4.96 -20.44 15.27
C ASN A 3 -4.63 -20.30 13.78
N TYR A 4 -3.54 -20.90 13.32
CA TYR A 4 -3.16 -20.89 11.91
C TYR A 4 -4.16 -21.68 11.08
N ASP A 5 -4.54 -22.88 11.54
CA ASP A 5 -5.49 -23.74 10.82
C ASP A 5 -6.89 -23.12 10.77
N ALA A 6 -7.31 -22.47 11.86
CA ALA A 6 -8.56 -21.71 11.90
C ALA A 6 -8.54 -20.55 10.89
N LEU A 7 -7.45 -19.78 10.86
CA LEU A 7 -7.33 -18.64 9.95
C LEU A 7 -7.22 -19.07 8.49
N LEU A 8 -6.46 -20.14 8.19
CA LEU A 8 -6.40 -20.74 6.86
C LEU A 8 -7.77 -21.25 6.39
N THR A 9 -8.56 -21.83 7.30
CA THR A 9 -9.93 -22.24 6.99
C THR A 9 -10.80 -21.04 6.64
N LEU A 10 -10.70 -19.93 7.39
CA LEU A 10 -11.39 -18.69 7.06
C LEU A 10 -10.95 -18.12 5.72
N THR A 11 -9.65 -18.11 5.41
CA THR A 11 -9.09 -17.69 4.12
C THR A 11 -9.71 -18.49 2.98
N ASN A 12 -9.75 -19.82 3.11
CA ASN A 12 -10.35 -20.71 2.12
C ASN A 12 -11.86 -20.49 1.95
N LEU A 13 -12.60 -20.21 3.03
CA LEU A 13 -14.03 -19.89 2.92
C LEU A 13 -14.25 -18.53 2.25
N ALA A 14 -13.43 -17.53 2.60
CA ALA A 14 -13.50 -16.19 2.04
C ALA A 14 -13.21 -16.17 0.54
N SER A 15 -12.38 -17.08 0.01
CA SER A 15 -12.10 -17.16 -1.43
C SER A 15 -13.26 -17.70 -2.26
N VAL A 16 -14.15 -18.51 -1.65
CA VAL A 16 -15.20 -19.24 -2.38
C VAL A 16 -16.39 -18.35 -2.79
N SER A 17 -16.89 -17.46 -1.92
CA SER A 17 -18.06 -16.64 -2.27
C SER A 17 -18.26 -15.40 -1.39
N ASP A 18 -18.99 -14.42 -1.92
CA ASP A 18 -19.46 -13.24 -1.17
C ASP A 18 -20.27 -13.59 0.08
N SER A 19 -21.05 -14.67 0.04
CA SER A 19 -21.85 -15.11 1.18
C SER A 19 -20.98 -15.46 2.39
N PHE A 20 -19.82 -16.09 2.16
CA PHE A 20 -18.87 -16.38 3.23
C PHE A 20 -18.17 -15.11 3.72
N ARG A 21 -17.72 -14.24 2.80
CA ARG A 21 -17.10 -12.96 3.15
C ARG A 21 -18.03 -12.10 4.01
N LYS A 22 -19.30 -11.97 3.64
CA LYS A 22 -20.33 -11.24 4.39
C LYS A 22 -20.56 -11.85 5.78
N ARG A 23 -20.51 -13.18 5.89
CA ARG A 23 -20.63 -13.86 7.19
C ARG A 23 -19.45 -13.57 8.10
N ILE A 24 -18.22 -13.54 7.57
CA ILE A 24 -17.01 -13.20 8.34
C ILE A 24 -17.10 -11.79 8.91
N ILE A 25 -17.55 -10.82 8.11
CA ILE A 25 -17.79 -9.43 8.55
C ILE A 25 -18.89 -9.39 9.61
N LYS A 26 -20.03 -10.04 9.35
CA LYS A 26 -21.20 -10.05 10.25
C LYS A 26 -20.91 -10.61 11.63
N VAL A 27 -20.02 -11.59 11.76
CA VAL A 27 -19.62 -12.14 13.06
C VAL A 27 -18.51 -11.34 13.75
N ASN A 28 -18.13 -10.18 13.18
CA ASN A 28 -17.08 -9.30 13.69
C ASN A 28 -15.73 -10.01 13.86
N ALA A 29 -15.36 -10.87 12.92
CA ALA A 29 -14.08 -11.58 12.96
C ALA A 29 -12.89 -10.72 12.52
N VAL A 30 -13.14 -9.63 11.78
CA VAL A 30 -12.11 -8.77 11.18
C VAL A 30 -11.10 -8.23 12.21
N PRO A 31 -11.50 -7.65 13.36
CA PRO A 31 -10.54 -7.15 14.35
C PRO A 31 -9.60 -8.25 14.85
N LYS A 32 -10.10 -9.48 15.00
CA LYS A 32 -9.29 -10.61 15.45
C LYS A 32 -8.33 -11.09 14.37
N ILE A 33 -8.73 -11.03 13.10
CA ILE A 33 -7.84 -11.32 11.96
C ILE A 33 -6.72 -10.27 11.88
N GLU A 34 -7.08 -8.99 12.07
CA GLU A 34 -6.14 -7.87 12.08
C GLU A 34 -5.10 -7.96 13.20
N GLU A 35 -5.46 -8.45 14.39
CA GLU A 35 -4.48 -8.71 15.45
C GLU A 35 -3.33 -9.63 14.99
N TYR A 36 -3.63 -10.64 14.15
CA TYR A 36 -2.60 -11.51 13.57
C TYR A 36 -1.79 -10.81 12.47
N TRP A 37 -2.43 -9.91 11.71
CA TRP A 37 -1.78 -9.11 10.68
C TRP A 37 -0.77 -8.11 11.28
N TYR A 38 -1.14 -7.47 12.39
CA TYR A 38 -0.34 -6.45 13.10
C TYR A 38 0.79 -7.01 13.97
N MET A 39 0.95 -8.34 14.07
CA MET A 39 1.96 -8.94 14.96
C MET A 39 3.37 -8.46 14.57
N SER A 40 4.12 -7.96 15.55
CA SER A 40 5.50 -7.51 15.37
C SER A 40 6.50 -8.67 15.46
N HIS A 41 7.52 -8.64 14.60
CA HIS A 41 8.65 -9.58 14.52
C HIS A 41 9.45 -9.78 15.82
N ILE A 42 9.27 -8.91 16.82
CA ILE A 42 10.20 -8.79 17.95
C ILE A 42 9.96 -9.85 19.05
N TYR A 43 8.80 -10.52 19.06
CA TYR A 43 8.50 -11.55 20.07
C TYR A 43 8.51 -12.97 19.48
N ASN A 44 9.70 -13.56 19.42
CA ASN A 44 9.98 -15.00 19.38
C ASN A 44 9.93 -15.72 18.00
N MET A 45 10.94 -16.57 17.81
CA MET A 45 11.30 -17.30 16.60
C MET A 45 10.27 -18.37 16.25
N THR A 46 9.96 -18.47 14.95
CA THR A 46 9.18 -19.53 14.29
C THR A 46 7.69 -19.56 14.62
N ASN A 47 6.86 -18.88 13.80
CA ASN A 47 5.43 -19.15 13.48
C ASN A 47 4.61 -17.87 13.22
N HIS A 48 5.11 -16.68 13.58
CA HIS A 48 4.37 -15.43 13.40
C HIS A 48 4.26 -14.99 11.94
N ASP A 49 5.28 -15.23 11.13
CA ASP A 49 5.28 -14.85 9.70
C ASP A 49 4.16 -15.57 8.93
N HIS A 50 3.98 -16.86 9.21
CA HIS A 50 2.88 -17.63 8.63
C HIS A 50 1.50 -17.13 9.08
N LEU A 51 1.36 -16.69 10.34
CA LEU A 51 0.11 -16.10 10.84
C LEU A 51 -0.18 -14.75 10.19
N ARG A 52 0.82 -13.88 10.05
CA ARG A 52 0.69 -12.59 9.38
C ARG A 52 0.33 -12.77 7.91
N ALA A 53 1.01 -13.70 7.23
CA ALA A 53 0.75 -14.00 5.82
C ALA A 53 -0.67 -14.53 5.60
N VAL A 54 -1.11 -15.53 6.39
CA VAL A 54 -2.46 -16.09 6.22
C VAL A 54 -3.55 -15.11 6.67
N ALA A 55 -3.27 -14.20 7.62
CA ALA A 55 -4.14 -13.07 7.93
C ALA A 55 -4.29 -12.13 6.74
N ALA A 56 -3.16 -11.73 6.14
CA ALA A 56 -3.15 -10.89 4.95
C ALA A 56 -3.92 -11.55 3.79
N GLU A 57 -3.79 -12.86 3.59
CA GLU A 57 -4.55 -13.59 2.55
C GLU A 57 -6.05 -13.58 2.82
N CYS A 58 -6.44 -13.75 4.09
CA CYS A 58 -7.85 -13.66 4.48
C CYS A 58 -8.40 -12.27 4.18
N LEU A 59 -7.69 -11.22 4.61
CA LEU A 59 -8.07 -9.82 4.36
C LEU A 59 -8.08 -9.50 2.86
N LEU A 60 -7.13 -10.02 2.07
CA LEU A 60 -7.10 -9.90 0.61
C LEU A 60 -8.37 -10.46 -0.02
N ASN A 61 -8.81 -11.64 0.42
CA ASN A 61 -10.06 -12.22 -0.06
C ASN A 61 -11.27 -11.36 0.33
N LEU A 62 -11.26 -10.73 1.51
CA LEU A 62 -12.34 -9.83 1.92
C LEU A 62 -12.40 -8.55 1.07
N LEU A 63 -11.31 -8.08 0.47
CA LEU A 63 -11.29 -6.90 -0.40
C LEU A 63 -12.19 -7.02 -1.65
N PHE A 64 -12.61 -8.23 -2.01
CA PHE A 64 -13.57 -8.45 -3.08
C PHE A 64 -15.03 -8.16 -2.67
N LEU A 65 -15.29 -7.75 -1.42
CA LEU A 65 -16.54 -7.15 -1.00
C LEU A 65 -16.42 -5.63 -0.92
N ASP A 66 -17.31 -4.93 -1.63
CA ASP A 66 -17.38 -3.46 -1.64
C ASP A 66 -17.42 -2.85 -0.23
N GLU A 67 -18.19 -3.44 0.70
CA GLU A 67 -18.29 -2.97 2.08
C GLU A 67 -16.94 -2.95 2.79
N PHE A 68 -16.18 -4.04 2.69
CA PHE A 68 -14.86 -4.13 3.33
C PHE A 68 -13.80 -3.33 2.57
N TYR A 69 -13.91 -3.25 1.24
CA TYR A 69 -13.07 -2.39 0.42
C TYR A 69 -13.21 -0.93 0.85
N ASP A 70 -14.45 -0.42 0.93
CA ASP A 70 -14.74 0.96 1.29
C ASP A 70 -14.25 1.28 2.71
N GLU A 71 -14.45 0.36 3.66
CA GLU A 71 -13.89 0.49 5.02
C GLU A 71 -12.35 0.47 5.05
N THR A 72 -11.70 -0.25 4.14
CA THR A 72 -10.24 -0.34 4.08
C THR A 72 -9.60 0.96 3.59
N VAL A 73 -10.28 1.67 2.68
CA VAL A 73 -9.83 2.96 2.14
C VAL A 73 -10.36 4.16 2.90
N ALA A 74 -11.25 3.94 3.88
CA ALA A 74 -11.86 5.00 4.67
C ALA A 74 -10.80 5.80 5.47
N SER A 75 -11.01 7.12 5.53
CA SER A 75 -10.18 8.02 6.33
C SER A 75 -10.25 7.66 7.81
N GLY A 76 -9.11 7.71 8.51
CA GLY A 76 -9.01 7.42 9.94
C GLY A 76 -8.61 5.98 10.26
N THR A 77 -8.41 5.13 9.26
CA THR A 77 -7.83 3.79 9.42
C THR A 77 -6.38 3.75 8.91
N ASP A 78 -5.58 2.83 9.45
CA ASP A 78 -4.20 2.57 8.99
C ASP A 78 -4.10 1.38 8.02
N ARG A 79 -5.22 0.73 7.68
CA ARG A 79 -5.25 -0.51 6.87
C ARG A 79 -4.53 -0.35 5.54
N LEU A 80 -4.83 0.73 4.83
CA LEU A 80 -4.22 1.04 3.53
C LEU A 80 -2.72 1.31 3.63
N LYS A 81 -2.26 1.95 4.72
CA LYS A 81 -0.84 2.18 4.97
C LYS A 81 -0.13 0.85 5.20
N LEU A 82 -0.76 -0.08 5.92
CA LEU A 82 -0.19 -1.40 6.18
C LEU A 82 -0.13 -2.29 4.93
N TRP A 83 -1.16 -2.28 4.09
CA TRP A 83 -1.11 -2.91 2.76
C TRP A 83 0.08 -2.42 1.93
N PHE A 84 0.35 -1.12 2.01
CA PHE A 84 1.49 -0.51 1.35
C PHE A 84 2.84 -0.92 1.99
N LEU A 85 3.00 -0.73 3.30
CA LEU A 85 4.25 -1.02 4.01
C LEU A 85 4.64 -2.50 3.87
N TYR A 86 3.67 -3.40 3.95
CA TYR A 86 3.95 -4.83 3.86
C TYR A 86 4.34 -5.32 2.46
N CYS A 87 4.24 -4.48 1.42
CA CYS A 87 4.81 -4.80 0.11
C CYS A 87 6.35 -4.96 0.15
N ALA A 88 7.01 -4.41 1.17
CA ALA A 88 8.47 -4.43 1.32
C ALA A 88 8.95 -5.31 2.50
N GLU A 89 8.10 -6.20 3.02
CA GLU A 89 8.48 -7.14 4.08
C GLU A 89 9.43 -8.24 3.57
N GLU A 90 10.28 -8.76 4.45
CA GLU A 90 11.20 -9.86 4.12
C GLU A 90 10.47 -11.19 3.87
N ASP A 91 9.31 -11.42 4.52
CA ASP A 91 8.48 -12.59 4.25
C ASP A 91 7.82 -12.46 2.86
N GLU A 92 8.34 -13.22 1.89
CA GLU A 92 7.90 -13.16 0.49
C GLU A 92 6.39 -13.39 0.32
N ARG A 93 5.79 -14.24 1.17
CA ARG A 93 4.36 -14.56 1.09
C ARG A 93 3.53 -13.34 1.51
N LEU A 94 3.87 -12.70 2.62
CA LEU A 94 3.26 -11.47 3.08
C LEU A 94 3.47 -10.33 2.08
N ALA A 95 4.68 -10.19 1.54
CA ALA A 95 5.00 -9.16 0.55
C ALA A 95 4.19 -9.31 -0.74
N LEU A 96 4.07 -10.55 -1.25
CA LEU A 96 3.28 -10.86 -2.45
C LEU A 96 1.80 -10.57 -2.25
N VAL A 97 1.22 -11.06 -1.15
CA VAL A 97 -0.20 -10.86 -0.82
C VAL A 97 -0.49 -9.38 -0.61
N SER A 98 0.44 -8.67 0.05
CA SER A 98 0.32 -7.23 0.29
C SER A 98 0.36 -6.43 -1.01
N SER A 99 1.25 -6.80 -1.93
CA SER A 99 1.32 -6.22 -3.27
C SER A 99 0.03 -6.44 -4.05
N ALA A 100 -0.58 -7.63 -3.95
CA ALA A 100 -1.86 -7.92 -4.58
C ALA A 100 -3.00 -7.09 -4.00
N GLY A 101 -3.10 -6.99 -2.66
CA GLY A 101 -4.10 -6.16 -1.99
C GLY A 101 -3.95 -4.69 -2.33
N PHE A 102 -2.71 -4.19 -2.33
CA PHE A 102 -2.41 -2.82 -2.75
C PHE A 102 -2.79 -2.57 -4.22
N ALA A 103 -2.54 -3.52 -5.11
CA ALA A 103 -2.97 -3.42 -6.51
C ALA A 103 -4.50 -3.38 -6.66
N ILE A 104 -5.25 -4.16 -5.87
CA ILE A 104 -6.72 -4.11 -5.85
C ILE A 104 -7.19 -2.73 -5.38
N LEU A 105 -6.66 -2.26 -4.25
CA LEU A 105 -7.02 -0.99 -3.62
C LEU A 105 -6.69 0.24 -4.49
N THR A 106 -5.69 0.14 -5.37
CA THR A 106 -5.26 1.25 -6.25
C THR A 106 -5.88 1.24 -7.65
N ARG A 107 -6.56 0.14 -8.04
CA ARG A 107 -7.18 -0.01 -9.36
C ARG A 107 -8.52 0.69 -9.50
N ASP A 108 -9.29 0.85 -8.43
CA ASP A 108 -10.62 1.45 -8.51
C ASP A 108 -10.54 2.96 -8.84
N VAL A 109 -11.39 3.40 -9.75
CA VAL A 109 -11.60 4.82 -10.06
C VAL A 109 -12.17 5.58 -8.86
N LYS A 110 -12.88 4.93 -7.92
CA LYS A 110 -13.30 5.56 -6.66
C LYS A 110 -12.11 5.95 -5.78
N PHE A 111 -11.08 5.11 -5.74
CA PHE A 111 -9.80 5.42 -5.10
C PHE A 111 -9.01 6.45 -5.91
N ASN A 112 -9.03 6.34 -7.25
CA ASN A 112 -8.38 7.31 -8.15
C ASN A 112 -9.11 8.64 -8.29
N LYS A 113 -10.24 8.83 -7.62
CA LYS A 113 -10.84 10.14 -7.40
C LYS A 113 -10.19 10.89 -6.23
N GLY A 114 -9.18 10.32 -5.56
CA GLY A 114 -8.53 10.94 -4.40
C GLY A 114 -6.99 10.83 -4.36
N PRO A 115 -6.28 11.90 -3.95
CA PRO A 115 -4.83 11.92 -3.68
C PRO A 115 -4.35 11.02 -2.51
N THR A 116 -5.19 10.17 -1.91
CA THR A 116 -5.05 9.72 -0.51
C THR A 116 -3.81 8.89 -0.17
N VAL A 117 -3.39 7.95 -1.02
CA VAL A 117 -2.20 7.11 -0.72
C VAL A 117 -0.90 7.81 -1.03
N LEU A 118 -0.82 8.46 -2.19
CA LEU A 118 0.38 9.20 -2.57
C LEU A 118 0.56 10.42 -1.67
N MET A 119 -0.53 11.05 -1.22
CA MET A 119 -0.50 12.07 -0.17
C MET A 119 -0.04 11.49 1.17
N GLY A 120 -0.48 10.29 1.53
CA GLY A 120 0.02 9.57 2.71
C GLY A 120 1.53 9.34 2.63
N ILE A 121 2.02 8.85 1.49
CA ILE A 121 3.46 8.65 1.24
C ILE A 121 4.20 9.98 1.25
N ALA A 122 3.67 11.01 0.59
CA ALA A 122 4.27 12.34 0.57
C ALA A 122 4.38 12.92 1.97
N ASN A 123 3.32 12.82 2.78
CA ASN A 123 3.31 13.27 4.17
C ASN A 123 4.30 12.47 5.04
N MET A 124 4.37 11.14 4.87
CA MET A 124 5.31 10.30 5.62
C MET A 124 6.76 10.67 5.28
N ILE A 125 7.08 10.76 3.99
CA ILE A 125 8.40 11.23 3.53
C ILE A 125 8.67 12.64 4.06
N GLU A 126 7.70 13.55 4.01
CA GLU A 126 7.89 14.91 4.50
C GLU A 126 8.10 14.97 6.02
N SER A 127 7.51 14.05 6.79
CA SER A 127 7.50 14.12 8.25
C SER A 127 8.76 13.57 8.93
N ASP A 128 9.42 12.56 8.36
CA ASP A 128 10.50 11.82 9.03
C ASP A 128 11.58 11.34 8.05
N GLU A 129 12.85 11.69 8.31
CA GLU A 129 14.00 11.37 7.46
C GLU A 129 14.30 9.86 7.38
N LYS A 130 14.09 9.13 8.48
CA LYS A 130 14.35 7.69 8.53
C LYS A 130 13.34 6.94 7.69
N VAL A 131 12.05 7.27 7.86
CA VAL A 131 10.96 6.73 7.04
C VAL A 131 11.17 7.11 5.57
N ALA A 132 11.55 8.37 5.30
CA ALA A 132 11.87 8.82 3.94
C ALA A 132 13.01 7.99 3.33
N SER A 133 14.08 7.73 4.09
CA SER A 133 15.22 6.93 3.65
C SER A 133 14.83 5.49 3.33
N GLU A 134 14.00 4.86 4.16
CA GLU A 134 13.50 3.50 3.93
C GLU A 134 12.59 3.42 2.70
N ILE A 135 11.72 4.41 2.49
CA ILE A 135 10.85 4.47 1.30
C ILE A 135 11.68 4.69 0.02
N VAL A 136 12.68 5.57 0.08
CA VAL A 136 13.55 5.91 -1.07
C VAL A 136 14.50 4.75 -1.42
N ALA A 137 14.99 4.01 -0.42
CA ALA A 137 15.90 2.88 -0.63
C ALA A 137 15.25 1.67 -1.31
N ASN A 138 13.91 1.62 -1.33
CA ASN A 138 13.15 0.50 -1.87
C ASN A 138 12.63 0.76 -3.30
N GLU A 139 12.01 -0.26 -3.89
CA GLU A 139 11.35 -0.20 -5.21
C GLU A 139 10.25 0.88 -5.27
N MET A 140 9.83 1.39 -4.12
CA MET A 140 8.85 2.47 -4.02
C MET A 140 9.29 3.78 -4.67
N LEU A 141 10.59 4.09 -4.66
CA LEU A 141 11.09 5.23 -5.42
C LEU A 141 10.80 5.06 -6.93
N ARG A 142 10.99 3.85 -7.46
CA ARG A 142 10.74 3.57 -8.89
C ARG A 142 9.26 3.65 -9.22
N VAL A 143 8.39 3.19 -8.33
CA VAL A 143 6.93 3.32 -8.48
C VAL A 143 6.52 4.80 -8.48
N LEU A 144 7.00 5.61 -7.54
CA LEU A 144 6.73 7.05 -7.50
C LEU A 144 7.18 7.73 -8.80
N VAL A 145 8.40 7.45 -9.27
CA VAL A 145 8.92 7.98 -10.54
C VAL A 145 8.08 7.52 -11.74
N ALA A 146 7.68 6.25 -11.79
CA ALA A 146 6.85 5.73 -12.88
C ALA A 146 5.48 6.42 -12.92
N ILE A 147 4.86 6.65 -11.75
CA ILE A 147 3.58 7.35 -11.64
C ILE A 147 3.68 8.77 -12.21
N THR A 148 4.76 9.51 -11.94
CA THR A 148 4.94 10.87 -12.49
C THR A 148 4.99 10.92 -14.02
N LYS A 149 5.31 9.81 -14.68
CA LYS A 149 5.43 9.70 -16.15
C LYS A 149 4.14 9.26 -16.83
N LEU A 150 3.09 8.89 -16.09
CA LEU A 150 1.82 8.45 -16.66
C LEU A 150 1.08 9.63 -17.31
N LYS A 151 0.85 9.59 -18.63
CA LYS A 151 0.15 10.67 -19.37
C LYS A 151 -1.39 10.61 -19.31
N ASN A 152 -1.97 9.79 -18.44
CA ASN A 152 -3.43 9.61 -18.36
C ASN A 152 -4.08 10.75 -17.56
N ASP A 153 -5.05 11.45 -18.16
CA ASP A 153 -5.77 12.57 -17.54
C ASP A 153 -6.60 12.17 -16.30
N GLU A 154 -6.95 10.90 -16.16
CA GLU A 154 -7.64 10.39 -14.96
C GLU A 154 -6.73 10.26 -13.74
N ARG A 155 -5.41 10.48 -13.87
CA ARG A 155 -4.40 10.25 -12.82
C ARG A 155 -3.64 11.52 -12.41
N VAL A 156 -4.18 12.71 -12.72
CA VAL A 156 -3.54 14.01 -12.45
C VAL A 156 -3.20 14.22 -10.98
N GLU A 157 -4.16 13.99 -10.07
CA GLU A 157 -3.93 14.16 -8.62
C GLU A 157 -2.90 13.16 -8.09
N GLY A 158 -2.93 11.91 -8.57
CA GLY A 158 -1.91 10.92 -8.22
C GLY A 158 -0.51 11.35 -8.66
N ARG A 159 -0.36 11.90 -9.88
CA ARG A 159 0.93 12.46 -10.32
C ARG A 159 1.41 13.59 -9.42
N LYS A 160 0.51 14.49 -9.01
CA LYS A 160 0.84 15.63 -8.17
C LYS A 160 1.38 15.18 -6.82
N GLU A 161 0.75 14.19 -6.19
CA GLU A 161 1.21 13.67 -4.91
C GLU A 161 2.50 12.85 -5.01
N ALA A 162 2.67 12.05 -6.09
CA ALA A 162 3.94 11.38 -6.35
C ALA A 162 5.08 12.38 -6.55
N LEU A 163 4.81 13.49 -7.25
CA LEU A 163 5.78 14.58 -7.42
C LEU A 163 6.07 15.28 -6.08
N HIS A 164 5.06 15.45 -5.24
CA HIS A 164 5.23 16.01 -3.90
C HIS A 164 6.15 15.14 -3.03
N ALA A 165 5.89 13.83 -2.99
CA ALA A 165 6.75 12.84 -2.33
C ALA A 165 8.20 12.90 -2.81
N LEU A 166 8.43 12.94 -4.13
CA LEU A 166 9.78 13.02 -4.69
C LEU A 166 10.46 14.35 -4.36
N LYS A 167 9.73 15.47 -4.38
CA LYS A 167 10.28 16.77 -3.98
C LYS A 167 10.65 16.81 -2.51
N ALA A 168 9.84 16.26 -1.62
CA ALA A 168 10.17 16.18 -0.20
C ALA A 168 11.46 15.37 0.03
N ALA A 169 11.59 14.22 -0.64
CA ALA A 169 12.82 13.41 -0.60
C ALA A 169 14.05 14.13 -1.16
N GLU A 170 13.90 14.95 -2.21
CA GLU A 170 14.98 15.73 -2.84
C GLU A 170 15.35 16.97 -2.00
N GLU A 171 14.39 17.86 -1.78
CA GLU A 171 14.65 19.22 -1.28
C GLU A 171 14.80 19.26 0.24
N LYS A 172 14.06 18.42 0.99
CA LYS A 172 14.06 18.44 2.45
C LYS A 172 15.16 17.56 3.05
N TRP A 173 15.37 16.38 2.47
CA TRP A 173 16.25 15.36 3.02
C TRP A 173 17.48 15.07 2.15
N ASN A 174 17.50 15.55 0.89
CA ASN A 174 18.62 15.31 -0.05
C ASN A 174 18.93 13.81 -0.26
N LEU A 175 17.89 12.96 -0.21
CA LEU A 175 17.99 11.51 -0.33
C LEU A 175 18.05 11.04 -1.79
N ILE A 176 17.52 11.86 -2.72
CA ILE A 176 17.52 11.57 -4.15
C ILE A 176 18.08 12.74 -4.94
N LYS A 177 18.68 12.42 -6.10
CA LYS A 177 19.11 13.43 -7.06
C LYS A 177 18.10 13.55 -8.19
N PRO A 178 17.85 14.76 -8.71
CA PRO A 178 16.99 14.94 -9.87
C PRO A 178 17.59 14.23 -11.08
N THR A 179 16.72 13.58 -11.87
CA THR A 179 17.16 12.95 -13.12
C THR A 179 17.59 13.99 -14.14
N HIS A 180 18.46 13.63 -15.09
CA HIS A 180 18.91 14.52 -16.17
C HIS A 180 17.77 15.19 -16.93
N HIS A 181 16.64 14.49 -17.06
CA HIS A 181 15.43 15.00 -17.68
C HIS A 181 14.76 16.11 -16.84
N GLN A 182 14.60 15.89 -15.53
CA GLN A 182 14.06 16.90 -14.62
C GLN A 182 14.98 18.13 -14.50
N LEU A 183 16.30 17.92 -14.55
CA LEU A 183 17.27 19.01 -14.63
C LEU A 183 17.10 19.81 -15.92
N TYR A 184 16.91 19.14 -17.06
CA TYR A 184 16.68 19.78 -18.35
C TYR A 184 15.39 20.63 -18.35
N GLU A 185 14.27 20.09 -17.87
CA GLU A 185 13.00 20.83 -17.81
C GLU A 185 13.06 22.04 -16.87
N ARG A 186 13.74 21.90 -15.71
CA ARG A 186 13.97 23.01 -14.77
C ARG A 186 14.86 24.10 -15.36
N LEU A 187 15.91 23.72 -16.10
CA LEU A 187 16.86 24.66 -16.73
C LEU A 187 16.27 25.39 -17.93
N THR A 188 15.47 24.69 -18.73
CA THR A 188 14.97 25.21 -20.01
C THR A 188 13.58 25.83 -19.91
N LYS A 189 12.83 25.57 -18.83
CA LYS A 189 11.40 25.91 -18.68
C LYS A 189 10.52 25.39 -19.83
N LEU A 190 11.04 24.48 -20.65
CA LEU A 190 10.32 23.82 -21.72
C LEU A 190 9.89 22.45 -21.20
N SER A 191 8.58 22.22 -21.16
CA SER A 191 8.08 20.86 -20.94
C SER A 191 8.38 20.03 -22.17
N THR A 192 8.93 18.85 -21.98
CA THR A 192 9.12 17.88 -23.07
C THR A 192 7.86 17.03 -23.32
N LEU A 193 6.79 17.31 -22.57
CA LEU A 193 5.47 16.77 -22.81
C LEU A 193 4.85 17.58 -23.96
N SER A 194 4.69 16.95 -25.12
CA SER A 194 3.79 17.47 -26.14
C SER A 194 2.37 17.51 -25.56
N GLU A 195 1.69 18.64 -25.76
CA GLU A 195 0.22 18.78 -25.58
C GLU A 195 -0.55 17.68 -26.31
#